data_AF-A0A1Y1W5F2-F1
#
_entry.id   AF-A0A1Y1W5F2-F1
#
_cell.length_a   1.000
_cell.length_b   1.000
_cell.length_c   1.000
_cell.angle_alpha   90.00
_cell.angle_beta   90.00
_cell.angle_gamma   90.00
#
_symmetry.space_group_name_H-M   'P 1'
#
loop_
_entity.id
_entity.type
_entity.pdbx_description
1 polymer ?
#
loop_
_entity_poly.entity_id
_entity_poly.type
_entity_poly.pdbx_seq_one_letter_code
_entity_poly.pdbx_strand_id
1 'polypeptide(L)'
;MDSHSAAIDSLPYIDKEYDDPSMRDQVSSLIQKEMGRMSPPLLPKSTTLFKNNDLLRKEYERVRAGKPLPEFDIERYKLEAPEDSDSVGIWRSAAENAAAQLEHQNIRLVNLELLQQFGANSWKLSNYQKEGLLRNIEKATDRHRDEGINVNKARKYEQTEAGIRLRDIEERWTEGVKKCIEIQVASSELKGEIAQLEAELARRSQ
;
A
#
# COMPACT_ATOMS: atom_id res chain seq x y z
N MET A 1 12.89 31.68 12.12
CA MET A 1 11.78 30.90 11.54
C MET A 1 11.97 29.48 12.03
N ASP A 2 11.64 29.25 13.29
CA ASP A 2 11.83 27.94 13.92
C ASP A 2 10.55 27.16 13.70
N SER A 3 10.48 26.47 12.57
CA SER A 3 9.56 25.37 12.39
C SER A 3 9.91 24.31 13.43
N HIS A 4 9.33 24.42 14.62
CA HIS A 4 9.02 23.28 15.44
C HIS A 4 7.99 22.47 14.64
N SER A 5 8.45 21.78 13.60
CA SER A 5 7.79 20.57 13.16
C SER A 5 7.68 19.77 14.43
N ALA A 6 6.49 19.73 15.04
CA ALA A 6 6.25 18.91 16.21
C ALA A 6 6.84 17.55 15.85
N ALA A 7 7.92 17.17 16.52
CA ALA A 7 8.53 15.88 16.28
C ALA A 7 7.49 14.89 16.76
N ILE A 8 6.72 14.34 15.81
CA ILE A 8 5.73 13.31 16.09
C ILE A 8 6.57 12.09 16.44
N ASP A 9 6.85 11.94 17.73
CA ASP A 9 7.57 10.80 18.25
C ASP A 9 6.56 9.69 18.53
N SER A 10 6.85 8.52 17.97
CA SER A 10 6.09 7.31 18.21
C SER A 10 7.09 6.18 18.21
N LEU A 11 7.05 5.32 19.25
CA LEU A 11 8.04 4.28 19.46
C LEU A 11 7.42 2.88 19.31
N PRO A 12 7.02 2.43 18.10
CA PRO A 12 6.38 1.12 17.91
C PRO A 12 7.10 -0.10 18.51
N TYR A 13 8.43 -0.05 18.66
CA TYR A 13 9.17 -1.17 19.26
C TYR A 13 9.10 -1.19 20.81
N ILE A 14 8.68 -0.08 21.43
CA ILE A 14 8.53 0.08 22.88
C ILE A 14 7.05 0.10 23.27
N ASP A 15 6.24 0.89 22.56
CA ASP A 15 4.82 1.12 22.80
C ASP A 15 3.95 -0.03 22.24
N LYS A 16 3.97 -1.17 22.93
CA LYS A 16 3.23 -2.38 22.51
C LYS A 16 1.72 -2.31 22.79
N GLU A 17 1.24 -1.26 23.45
CA GLU A 17 -0.17 -1.12 23.80
C GLU A 17 -1.09 -0.99 22.57
N TYR A 18 -0.54 -0.56 21.44
CA TYR A 18 -1.23 -0.56 20.14
C TYR A 18 -1.58 -1.98 19.64
N ASP A 19 -0.91 -3.03 20.11
CA ASP A 19 -1.22 -4.40 19.69
C ASP A 19 -2.53 -4.94 20.28
N ASP A 20 -3.07 -4.28 21.32
CA ASP A 20 -4.39 -4.61 21.87
C ASP A 20 -5.52 -4.13 20.92
N PRO A 21 -6.38 -5.04 20.43
CA PRO A 21 -7.54 -4.67 19.61
C PRO A 21 -8.46 -3.64 20.28
N SER A 22 -8.63 -3.69 21.61
CA SER A 22 -9.49 -2.74 22.34
C SER A 22 -8.99 -1.30 22.23
N MET A 23 -7.67 -1.10 22.34
CA MET A 23 -7.02 0.20 22.16
C MET A 23 -7.20 0.71 20.73
N ARG A 24 -7.07 -0.16 19.71
CA ARG A 24 -7.27 0.21 18.31
C ARG A 24 -8.69 0.69 18.02
N ASP A 25 -9.70 0.02 18.59
CA ASP A 25 -11.10 0.41 18.42
C ASP A 25 -11.40 1.76 19.07
N GLN A 26 -10.86 1.99 20.27
CA GLN A 26 -10.99 3.28 20.96
C GLN A 26 -10.33 4.41 20.17
N VAL A 27 -9.09 4.22 19.71
CA VAL A 27 -8.37 5.21 18.89
C VAL A 27 -9.11 5.47 17.57
N SER A 28 -9.61 4.42 16.91
CA SER A 28 -10.39 4.56 15.67
C SER A 28 -11.68 5.34 15.88
N SER A 29 -12.38 5.11 17.01
CA SER A 29 -13.56 5.89 17.38
C SER A 29 -13.25 7.38 17.60
N LEU A 30 -12.12 7.70 18.24
CA LEU A 30 -11.67 9.08 18.42
C LEU A 30 -11.30 9.73 17.10
N ILE A 31 -10.57 9.04 16.22
CA ILE A 31 -10.24 9.52 14.87
C ILE A 31 -11.52 9.81 14.09
N GLN A 32 -12.52 8.91 14.13
CA GLN A 32 -13.77 9.11 13.42
C GLN A 32 -14.56 10.32 13.94
N LYS A 33 -14.56 10.56 15.25
CA LYS A 33 -15.17 11.76 15.86
C LYS A 33 -14.51 13.05 15.37
N GLU A 34 -13.19 13.09 15.31
CA GLU A 34 -12.46 14.26 14.79
C GLU A 34 -12.65 14.41 13.28
N MET A 35 -12.63 13.32 12.51
CA MET A 35 -12.94 13.34 11.08
C MET A 35 -14.34 13.91 10.80
N GLY A 36 -15.32 13.66 11.67
CA GLY A 36 -16.66 14.25 11.57
C GLY A 36 -16.72 15.76 11.84
N ARG A 37 -15.73 16.30 12.57
CA ARG A 37 -15.58 17.75 12.83
C ARG A 37 -14.78 18.46 11.73
N MET A 38 -13.91 17.71 11.05
CA MET A 38 -13.11 18.23 9.95
C MET A 38 -13.91 18.27 8.66
N SER A 39 -13.71 19.33 7.86
CA SER A 39 -14.20 19.31 6.48
C SER A 39 -13.47 18.19 5.72
N PRO A 40 -14.18 17.39 4.90
CA PRO A 40 -13.53 16.37 4.09
C PRO A 40 -12.45 17.02 3.21
N PRO A 41 -11.27 16.38 3.06
CA PRO A 41 -10.21 16.91 2.23
C PRO A 41 -10.70 17.02 0.77
N LEU A 42 -10.21 18.02 0.04
CA LEU A 42 -10.46 18.13 -1.39
C LEU A 42 -9.84 16.91 -2.08
N LEU A 43 -10.68 15.92 -2.41
CA LEU A 43 -10.26 14.82 -3.25
C LEU A 43 -9.90 15.39 -4.63
N PRO A 44 -8.78 14.95 -5.23
CA PRO A 44 -8.45 15.35 -6.59
C PRO A 44 -9.61 14.97 -7.52
N LYS A 45 -10.04 15.94 -8.35
CA LYS A 45 -11.11 15.72 -9.32
C LYS A 45 -10.75 14.52 -10.20
N SER A 46 -11.73 13.67 -10.47
CA SER A 46 -11.55 12.50 -11.33
C SER A 46 -10.90 12.90 -12.66
N THR A 47 -9.67 12.46 -12.89
CA THR A 47 -8.95 12.72 -14.13
C THR A 47 -9.60 11.92 -15.24
N THR A 48 -9.95 12.58 -16.35
CA THR A 48 -10.35 11.87 -17.56
C THR A 48 -9.14 11.12 -18.12
N LEU A 49 -9.22 9.80 -18.15
CA LEU A 49 -8.17 8.94 -18.72
C LEU A 49 -8.19 9.04 -20.25
N PHE A 50 -7.02 8.84 -20.87
CA PHE A 50 -6.85 8.79 -22.33
C PHE A 50 -7.28 10.06 -23.09
N LYS A 51 -7.07 11.26 -22.53
CA LYS A 51 -7.40 12.55 -23.18
C LYS A 51 -6.87 12.69 -24.61
N ASN A 52 -5.69 12.13 -24.87
CA ASN A 52 -5.00 12.28 -26.15
C ASN A 52 -5.32 11.16 -27.16
N ASN A 53 -6.12 10.15 -26.77
CA ASN A 53 -6.42 9.01 -27.63
C ASN A 53 -7.91 8.66 -27.56
N ASP A 54 -8.63 9.09 -28.61
CA ASP A 54 -10.06 8.87 -28.73
C ASP A 54 -10.46 7.40 -28.82
N LEU A 55 -9.61 6.53 -29.38
CA LEU A 55 -9.90 5.09 -29.45
C LEU A 55 -9.87 4.47 -28.06
N LEU A 56 -8.82 4.74 -27.29
CA LEU A 56 -8.70 4.24 -25.91
C LEU A 56 -9.79 4.82 -24.99
N ARG A 57 -10.19 6.06 -25.22
CA ARG A 57 -11.30 6.69 -24.49
C ARG A 57 -12.64 5.98 -24.75
N LYS A 58 -12.96 5.70 -26.02
CA LYS A 58 -14.18 4.95 -26.39
C LYS A 58 -14.18 3.54 -25.81
N GLU A 59 -13.06 2.85 -25.85
CA GLU A 59 -12.93 1.52 -25.23
C GLU A 59 -13.07 1.58 -23.71
N TYR A 60 -12.45 2.57 -23.07
CA TYR A 60 -12.61 2.79 -21.64
C TYR A 60 -14.07 3.06 -21.25
N GLU A 61 -14.79 3.89 -22.01
CA GLU A 61 -16.21 4.15 -21.81
C GLU A 61 -17.06 2.88 -22.03
N ARG A 62 -16.76 2.06 -23.04
CA ARG A 62 -17.42 0.78 -23.30
C ARG A 62 -17.25 -0.20 -22.13
N VAL A 63 -16.00 -0.38 -21.67
CA VAL A 63 -15.66 -1.27 -20.55
C VAL A 63 -16.29 -0.76 -19.25
N ARG A 64 -16.25 0.55 -19.01
CA ARG A 64 -16.91 1.18 -17.86
C ARG A 64 -18.43 0.98 -17.88
N ALA A 65 -19.04 0.95 -19.07
CA ALA A 65 -20.45 0.64 -19.26
C ALA A 65 -20.76 -0.87 -19.22
N GLY A 66 -19.77 -1.74 -19.00
CA GLY A 66 -19.93 -3.19 -18.94
C GLY A 66 -20.34 -3.84 -20.26
N LYS A 67 -20.21 -3.14 -21.39
CA LYS A 67 -20.59 -3.66 -22.70
C LYS A 67 -19.52 -4.64 -23.19
N PRO A 68 -19.85 -5.88 -23.59
CA PRO A 68 -18.88 -6.81 -24.17
C PRO A 68 -18.31 -6.27 -25.49
N LEU A 69 -17.18 -6.82 -25.92
CA LEU A 69 -16.61 -6.48 -27.23
C LEU A 69 -17.55 -7.03 -28.32
N PRO A 70 -17.75 -6.33 -29.45
CA PRO A 70 -18.42 -6.92 -30.61
C PRO A 70 -17.74 -8.22 -30.99
N GLU A 71 -18.54 -9.23 -31.35
CA GLU A 71 -18.01 -10.49 -31.84
C GLU A 71 -17.21 -10.25 -33.12
N PHE A 72 -16.09 -10.97 -33.26
CA PHE A 72 -15.32 -10.93 -34.50
C PHE A 72 -16.09 -11.67 -35.58
N ASP A 73 -16.06 -11.15 -36.80
CA ASP A 73 -16.55 -11.89 -37.97
C ASP A 73 -15.63 -13.10 -38.22
N ILE A 74 -16.15 -14.29 -37.92
CA ILE A 74 -15.46 -15.57 -38.13
C ILE A 74 -15.77 -16.13 -39.52
N GLU A 75 -16.84 -15.67 -40.17
CA GLU A 75 -17.30 -16.21 -41.47
C GLU A 75 -16.25 -16.01 -42.56
N ARG A 76 -15.53 -14.88 -42.50
CA ARG A 76 -14.38 -14.61 -43.36
C ARG A 76 -13.29 -15.68 -43.32
N TYR A 77 -13.12 -16.38 -42.20
CA TYR A 77 -12.09 -17.42 -42.04
C TYR A 77 -12.58 -18.83 -42.35
N LYS A 78 -13.86 -18.98 -42.69
CA LYS A 78 -14.45 -20.25 -43.07
C LYS A 78 -14.62 -20.32 -44.58
N LEU A 79 -14.60 -21.54 -45.10
CA LEU A 79 -14.89 -21.83 -46.49
C LEU A 79 -16.21 -22.61 -46.54
N GLU A 80 -17.31 -21.90 -46.30
CA GLU A 80 -18.65 -22.48 -46.38
C GLU A 80 -19.16 -22.43 -47.83
N ALA A 81 -19.93 -23.44 -48.22
CA ALA A 81 -20.54 -23.46 -49.55
C ALA A 81 -21.67 -22.42 -49.60
N PRO A 82 -21.79 -21.63 -50.68
CA PRO A 82 -22.86 -20.65 -50.79
C PRO A 82 -24.24 -21.33 -50.74
N GLU A 83 -25.14 -20.81 -49.91
CA GLU A 83 -26.46 -21.41 -49.64
C GLU A 83 -27.42 -21.31 -50.85
N ASP A 84 -27.34 -20.23 -51.63
CA ASP A 84 -28.16 -19.98 -52.81
C ASP A 84 -27.38 -20.25 -54.11
N SER A 85 -27.77 -21.30 -54.84
CA SER A 85 -27.12 -21.71 -56.09
C SER A 85 -27.27 -20.70 -57.23
N ASP A 86 -28.29 -19.85 -57.21
CA ASP A 86 -28.71 -19.08 -58.38
C ASP A 86 -28.20 -17.63 -58.38
N SER A 87 -27.57 -17.18 -57.29
CA SER A 87 -27.11 -15.80 -57.14
C SER A 87 -25.63 -15.65 -57.51
N VAL A 88 -25.36 -15.08 -58.69
CA VAL A 88 -23.98 -14.88 -59.22
C VAL A 88 -23.10 -14.04 -58.26
N GLY A 89 -23.70 -13.12 -57.52
CA GLY A 89 -22.98 -12.26 -56.55
C GLY A 89 -22.42 -13.03 -55.36
N ILE A 90 -23.20 -13.98 -54.79
CA ILE A 90 -22.77 -14.77 -53.62
C ILE A 90 -21.65 -15.73 -54.05
N TRP A 91 -21.77 -16.36 -55.23
CA TRP A 91 -20.70 -17.18 -55.80
C TRP A 91 -19.41 -16.41 -56.05
N ARG A 92 -19.49 -15.16 -56.54
CA ARG A 92 -18.29 -14.32 -56.72
C ARG A 92 -17.62 -14.03 -55.38
N SER A 93 -18.39 -13.63 -54.36
CA SER A 93 -17.85 -13.37 -53.02
C SER A 93 -17.24 -14.62 -52.38
N ALA A 94 -17.87 -15.79 -52.54
CA ALA A 94 -17.36 -17.06 -52.05
C ALA A 94 -16.05 -17.46 -52.76
N ALA A 95 -15.95 -17.25 -54.08
CA ALA A 95 -14.74 -17.50 -54.86
C ALA A 95 -13.60 -16.55 -54.48
N GLU A 96 -13.89 -15.27 -54.27
CA GLU A 96 -12.90 -14.28 -53.78
C GLU A 96 -12.39 -14.64 -52.37
N ASN A 97 -13.29 -15.07 -51.47
CA ASN A 97 -12.90 -15.57 -50.15
C ASN A 97 -12.03 -16.83 -50.26
N ALA A 98 -12.39 -17.78 -51.12
CA ALA A 98 -11.60 -18.99 -51.38
C ALA A 98 -10.17 -18.66 -51.87
N ALA A 99 -10.05 -17.73 -52.81
CA ALA A 99 -8.76 -17.27 -53.32
C ALA A 99 -7.93 -16.60 -52.21
N ALA A 100 -8.55 -15.74 -51.39
CA ALA A 100 -7.88 -15.13 -50.25
C ALA A 100 -7.41 -16.18 -49.23
N GLN A 101 -8.22 -17.20 -48.93
CA GLN A 101 -7.86 -18.27 -48.01
C GLN A 101 -6.70 -19.12 -48.54
N LEU A 102 -6.65 -19.39 -49.84
CA LEU A 102 -5.55 -20.10 -50.47
C LEU A 102 -4.22 -19.36 -50.26
N GLU A 103 -4.19 -18.05 -50.51
CA GLU A 103 -3.02 -17.22 -50.28
C GLU A 103 -2.63 -17.16 -48.80
N HIS A 104 -3.61 -17.08 -47.90
CA HIS A 104 -3.35 -17.15 -46.46
C HIS A 104 -2.72 -18.48 -46.04
N GLN A 105 -3.16 -19.62 -46.60
CA GLN A 105 -2.52 -20.91 -46.33
C GLN A 105 -1.10 -20.97 -46.89
N ASN A 106 -0.86 -20.40 -48.07
CA ASN A 106 0.49 -20.31 -48.64
C ASN A 106 1.44 -19.52 -47.73
N ILE A 107 1.03 -18.33 -47.28
CA ILE A 107 1.78 -17.52 -46.32
C ILE A 107 1.99 -18.28 -45.01
N ARG A 108 0.98 -19.02 -44.53
CA ARG A 108 1.09 -19.83 -43.32
C ARG A 108 2.15 -20.92 -43.46
N LEU A 109 2.23 -21.59 -44.60
CA LEU A 109 3.26 -22.60 -44.87
C LEU A 109 4.66 -21.97 -44.80
N VAL A 110 4.88 -20.85 -45.49
CA VAL A 110 6.16 -20.12 -45.45
C VAL A 110 6.51 -19.71 -44.01
N ASN A 111 5.55 -19.20 -43.24
CA ASN A 111 5.77 -18.84 -41.84
C ASN A 111 6.09 -20.05 -40.96
N LEU A 112 5.46 -21.21 -41.22
CA LEU A 112 5.75 -22.46 -40.50
C LEU A 112 7.14 -23.00 -40.83
N GLU A 113 7.59 -22.89 -42.09
CA GLU A 113 8.95 -23.25 -42.49
C GLU A 113 9.98 -22.37 -41.77
N LEU A 114 9.75 -21.05 -41.75
CA LEU A 114 10.60 -20.12 -40.99
C LEU A 114 10.59 -20.42 -39.49
N LEU A 115 9.43 -20.72 -38.92
CA LEU A 115 9.32 -21.09 -37.51
C LEU A 115 10.03 -22.41 -37.20
N GLN A 116 9.96 -23.39 -38.10
CA GLN A 116 10.66 -24.66 -37.95
C GLN A 116 12.19 -24.45 -37.98
N GLN A 117 12.68 -23.55 -38.84
CA GLN A 117 14.11 -23.27 -38.97
C GLN A 117 14.66 -22.42 -37.82
N PHE A 118 13.95 -21.36 -37.42
CA PHE A 118 14.49 -20.35 -36.49
C PHE A 118 13.79 -20.28 -35.13
N GLY A 119 12.59 -20.85 -35.02
CA GLY A 119 11.74 -20.74 -33.84
C GLY A 119 12.43 -21.23 -32.58
N ALA A 120 12.95 -22.46 -32.59
CA ALA A 120 13.60 -23.03 -31.41
C ALA A 120 14.76 -22.17 -30.88
N ASN A 121 15.59 -21.63 -31.77
CA ASN A 121 16.72 -20.77 -31.39
C ASN A 121 16.27 -19.40 -30.89
N SER A 122 15.27 -18.79 -31.54
CA SER A 122 14.67 -17.53 -31.09
C SER A 122 14.03 -17.65 -29.70
N TRP A 123 13.31 -18.75 -29.45
CA TRP A 123 12.72 -19.04 -28.14
C TRP A 123 13.77 -19.22 -27.06
N LYS A 124 14.86 -19.95 -27.33
CA LYS A 124 15.99 -20.08 -26.40
C LYS A 124 16.62 -18.73 -26.06
N LEU A 125 16.85 -17.88 -27.05
CA LEU A 125 17.38 -16.53 -26.84
C LEU A 125 16.43 -15.67 -25.98
N SER A 126 15.13 -15.72 -26.29
CA SER A 126 14.12 -15.00 -25.50
C SER A 126 14.08 -15.48 -24.05
N ASN A 127 14.19 -16.80 -23.82
CA ASN A 127 14.26 -17.36 -22.46
C ASN A 127 15.52 -16.89 -21.74
N TYR A 128 16.69 -16.92 -22.38
CA TYR A 128 17.92 -16.39 -21.79
C TYR A 128 17.81 -14.92 -21.40
N GLN A 129 17.22 -14.08 -22.25
CA GLN A 129 16.98 -12.67 -21.94
C GLN A 129 16.03 -12.49 -20.75
N LYS A 130 14.95 -13.28 -20.70
CA LYS A 130 13.98 -13.27 -19.58
C LYS A 130 14.62 -13.74 -18.27
N GLU A 131 15.46 -14.77 -18.31
CA GLU A 131 16.23 -15.22 -17.14
C GLU A 131 17.19 -14.12 -16.64
N GLY A 132 17.86 -13.40 -17.55
CA GLY A 132 18.69 -12.26 -17.20
C GLY A 132 17.88 -11.13 -16.53
N LEU A 133 16.69 -10.81 -17.09
CA LEU A 133 15.79 -9.83 -16.50
C LEU A 133 15.28 -10.26 -15.12
N LEU A 134 14.90 -11.52 -14.97
CA LEU A 134 14.43 -12.10 -13.71
C LEU A 134 15.51 -11.95 -12.63
N ARG A 135 16.75 -12.36 -12.91
CA ARG A 135 17.88 -12.22 -11.97
C ARG A 135 18.12 -10.77 -11.55
N ASN A 136 17.96 -9.82 -12.47
CA ASN A 136 18.11 -8.40 -12.15
C ASN A 136 17.00 -7.90 -11.21
N ILE A 137 15.75 -8.33 -11.45
CA ILE A 137 14.60 -7.99 -10.61
C ILE A 137 14.73 -8.63 -9.22
N GLU A 138 15.14 -9.90 -9.14
CA GLU A 138 15.41 -10.61 -7.89
C GLU A 138 16.48 -9.88 -7.08
N LYS A 139 17.62 -9.53 -7.71
CA LYS A 139 18.69 -8.77 -7.06
C LYS A 139 18.23 -7.40 -6.56
N ALA A 140 17.41 -6.69 -7.35
CA ALA A 140 16.85 -5.41 -6.92
C ALA A 140 15.89 -5.58 -5.73
N THR A 141 15.09 -6.64 -5.74
CA THR A 141 14.17 -6.99 -4.66
C THR A 141 14.91 -7.30 -3.37
N ASP A 142 15.96 -8.13 -3.46
CA ASP A 142 16.82 -8.46 -2.32
C ASP A 142 17.50 -7.23 -1.75
N ARG A 143 18.02 -6.35 -2.61
CA ARG A 143 18.60 -5.06 -2.18
C ARG A 143 17.59 -4.24 -1.39
N HIS A 144 16.36 -4.07 -1.90
CA HIS A 144 15.33 -3.28 -1.22
C HIS A 144 14.85 -3.95 0.08
N ARG A 145 14.83 -5.28 0.12
CA ARG A 145 14.57 -6.04 1.34
C ARG A 145 15.65 -5.76 2.39
N ASP A 146 16.92 -5.82 2.01
CA ASP A 146 18.05 -5.56 2.91
C ASP A 146 18.07 -4.11 3.39
N GLU A 147 17.80 -3.14 2.50
CA GLU A 147 17.61 -1.73 2.86
C GLU A 147 16.51 -1.58 3.91
N GLY A 148 15.34 -2.20 3.69
CA GLY A 148 14.23 -2.18 4.64
C GLY A 148 14.59 -2.82 5.98
N ILE A 149 15.29 -3.94 5.97
CA ILE A 149 15.78 -4.62 7.19
C ILE A 149 16.77 -3.71 7.94
N ASN A 150 17.69 -3.05 7.24
CA ASN A 150 18.69 -2.17 7.85
C ASN A 150 18.04 -0.94 8.50
N VAL A 151 17.06 -0.32 7.82
CA VAL A 151 16.27 0.78 8.40
C VAL A 151 15.53 0.32 9.65
N ASN A 152 14.88 -0.85 9.60
CA ASN A 152 14.16 -1.38 10.75
C ASN A 152 15.10 -1.73 11.92
N LYS A 153 16.30 -2.26 11.64
CA LYS A 153 17.33 -2.52 12.65
C LYS A 153 17.81 -1.23 13.31
N ALA A 154 18.13 -0.21 12.52
CA ALA A 154 18.55 1.10 13.02
C ALA A 154 17.46 1.73 13.89
N ARG A 155 16.21 1.76 13.38
CA ARG A 155 15.05 2.25 14.14
C ARG A 155 14.86 1.49 15.46
N LYS A 156 14.96 0.16 15.44
CA LYS A 156 14.84 -0.64 16.66
C LYS A 156 15.92 -0.27 17.67
N TYR A 157 17.17 -0.12 17.24
CA TYR A 157 18.27 0.27 18.12
C TYR A 157 18.01 1.64 18.79
N GLU A 158 17.71 2.66 17.99
CA GLU A 158 17.43 4.02 18.47
C GLU A 158 16.25 4.04 19.46
N GLN A 159 15.16 3.33 19.14
CA GLN A 159 13.98 3.26 20.01
C GLN A 159 14.27 2.48 21.31
N THR A 160 15.09 1.43 21.26
CA THR A 160 15.48 0.72 22.49
C THR A 160 16.36 1.56 23.41
N GLU A 161 17.28 2.36 22.86
CA GLU A 161 18.10 3.28 23.64
C GLU A 161 17.26 4.42 24.23
N ALA A 162 16.35 5.00 23.43
CA ALA A 162 15.39 5.99 23.92
C ALA A 162 14.49 5.42 25.02
N GLY A 163 13.99 4.19 24.85
CA GLY A 163 13.14 3.51 25.82
C GLY A 163 13.83 3.27 27.18
N ILE A 164 15.14 2.99 27.19
CA ILE A 164 15.92 2.92 28.44
C ILE A 164 15.95 4.29 29.12
N ARG A 165 16.28 5.36 28.38
CA ARG A 165 16.31 6.72 28.93
C ARG A 165 14.95 7.19 29.45
N LEU A 166 13.87 6.86 28.74
CA LEU A 166 12.51 7.18 29.18
C LEU A 166 12.18 6.51 30.51
N ARG A 167 12.51 5.21 30.65
CA ARG A 167 12.30 4.47 31.89
C ARG A 167 13.10 5.05 33.06
N ASP A 168 14.35 5.43 32.83
CA ASP A 168 15.19 6.05 33.87
C ASP A 168 14.61 7.40 34.34
N ILE A 169 14.09 8.21 33.39
CA ILE A 169 13.47 9.50 33.71
C ILE A 169 12.14 9.30 34.44
N GLU A 170 11.34 8.33 34.00
CA GLU A 170 10.08 7.96 34.65
C GLU A 170 10.32 7.49 36.09
N GLU A 171 11.31 6.63 36.32
CA GLU A 171 11.67 6.17 37.66
C GLU A 171 12.07 7.35 38.56
N ARG A 172 12.98 8.22 38.09
CA ARG A 172 13.38 9.43 38.84
C ARG A 172 12.20 10.36 39.12
N TRP A 173 11.29 10.50 38.16
CA TRP A 173 10.09 11.31 38.35
C TRP A 173 9.17 10.69 39.42
N THR A 174 8.89 9.39 39.35
CA THR A 174 8.06 8.71 40.36
C THR A 174 8.69 8.76 41.74
N GLU A 175 10.01 8.60 41.85
CA GLU A 175 10.74 8.73 43.10
C GLU A 175 10.68 10.18 43.63
N GLY A 176 10.83 11.17 42.76
CA GLY A 176 10.68 12.58 43.10
C GLY A 176 9.30 12.90 43.65
N VAL A 177 8.24 12.41 42.99
CA VAL A 177 6.85 12.57 43.44
C VAL A 177 6.63 11.89 44.79
N LYS A 178 7.12 10.67 44.99
CA LYS A 178 7.05 9.95 46.27
C LYS A 178 7.73 10.74 47.39
N LYS A 179 8.95 11.23 47.17
CA LYS A 179 9.69 12.06 48.15
C LYS A 179 8.93 13.34 48.49
N CYS A 180 8.33 14.02 47.49
CA CYS A 180 7.51 15.21 47.76
C CYS A 180 6.29 14.88 48.64
N ILE A 181 5.63 13.74 48.41
CA ILE A 181 4.50 13.28 49.23
C ILE A 181 4.98 12.95 50.65
N GLU A 182 6.07 12.19 50.80
CA GLU A 182 6.65 11.85 52.11
C GLU A 182 7.02 13.09 52.92
N ILE A 183 7.65 14.10 52.29
CA ILE A 183 7.99 15.37 52.93
C ILE A 183 6.72 16.14 53.35
N GLN A 184 5.67 16.14 52.52
CA GLN A 184 4.40 16.79 52.87
C GLN A 184 3.73 16.11 54.06
N VAL A 185 3.73 14.78 54.11
CA VAL A 185 3.20 14.01 55.25
C VAL A 185 3.98 14.30 56.52
N ALA A 186 5.32 14.15 56.50
CA ALA A 186 6.16 14.43 57.66
C ALA A 186 6.05 15.88 58.15
N SER A 187 5.95 16.84 57.22
CA SER A 187 5.73 18.25 57.57
C SER A 187 4.36 18.49 58.21
N SER A 188 3.34 17.75 57.81
CA SER A 188 2.00 17.83 58.42
C SER A 188 1.96 17.22 59.83
N GLU A 189 2.67 16.10 60.04
CA GLU A 189 2.81 15.44 61.34
C GLU A 189 3.57 16.33 62.32
N LEU A 190 4.73 16.87 61.93
CA LEU A 190 5.51 17.80 62.74
C LEU A 190 4.72 19.06 63.11
N LYS A 191 3.94 19.62 62.17
CA LYS A 191 3.04 20.75 62.47
C LYS A 191 1.96 20.37 63.49
N GLY A 192 1.44 19.14 63.42
CA GLY A 192 0.51 18.60 64.40
C GLY A 192 1.13 18.47 65.79
N GLU A 193 2.36 17.95 65.88
CA GLU A 193 3.11 17.84 67.14
C GLU A 193 3.42 19.21 67.74
N ILE A 194 3.87 20.18 66.93
CA ILE A 194 4.12 21.55 67.38
C ILE A 194 2.83 22.17 67.95
N ALA A 195 1.70 22.02 67.28
CA ALA A 195 0.42 22.55 67.75
C ALA A 195 -0.02 21.90 69.08
N GLN A 196 0.26 20.60 69.29
CA GLN A 196 0.00 19.92 70.56
C GLN A 196 0.88 20.47 71.69
N LEU A 197 2.18 20.61 71.44
CA LEU A 197 3.14 21.14 72.42
C LEU A 197 2.82 22.61 72.79
N GLU A 198 2.45 23.43 71.82
CA GLU A 198 2.00 24.81 72.06
C GLU A 198 0.75 24.85 72.94
N ALA A 199 -0.22 23.95 72.70
CA ALA A 199 -1.41 23.84 73.54
C ALA A 199 -1.10 23.40 74.98
N GLU A 200 -0.13 22.49 75.17
CA GLU A 200 0.32 22.07 76.51
C GLU A 200 1.06 23.17 77.26
N LEU A 201 1.93 23.93 76.58
CA LEU A 201 2.61 25.09 77.16
C LEU A 201 1.61 26.17 77.57
N ALA A 202 0.61 26.45 76.73
CA ALA A 202 -0.46 27.39 77.05
C ALA A 202 -1.30 26.96 78.27
N ARG A 203 -1.46 25.64 78.50
CA ARG A 203 -2.11 25.11 79.71
C ARG A 203 -1.25 25.19 80.95
N ARG A 204 0.08 25.13 80.82
CA ARG A 204 1.04 25.23 81.94
C ARG A 204 1.34 26.67 82.35
N SER A 205 1.05 27.65 81.49
CA SER A 205 1.25 29.07 81.75
C SER A 205 0.00 29.80 82.29
N GLN A 206 -1.09 29.06 82.55
CA GLN A 206 -2.26 29.48 83.33
C GLN A 206 -2.18 28.93 84.75
#